data_AF-A0A7C6F1Y3-F1
#
_entry.id   AF-A0A7C6F1Y3-F1
#
_cell.length_a   1.000
_cell.length_b   1.000
_cell.length_c   1.000
_cell.angle_alpha   90.00
_cell.angle_beta   90.00
_cell.angle_gamma   90.00
#
_symmetry.space_group_name_H-M   'P 1'
#
loop_
_entity.id
_entity.type
_entity.pdbx_description
1 polymer ?
#
loop_
_entity_poly.entity_id
_entity_poly.type
_entity_poly.pdbx_seq_one_letter_code
_entity_poly.pdbx_strand_id
1 'polypeptide(L)' 'MSKQNRGLFLPATPQEMQARGWDYVDVVFVTGDAYVDHPSFAMALLGRL' A
#
# COMPACT_ATOMS: atom_id res chain seq x y z
N MET A 1 -21.91 -3.00 -0.34
CA MET A 1 -20.56 -2.40 -0.46
C MET A 1 -19.56 -3.42 0.06
N SER A 2 -18.74 -3.96 -0.82
CA SER A 2 -17.90 -5.14 -0.57
C SER A 2 -16.90 -4.87 0.56
N LYS A 3 -16.72 -5.86 1.43
CA LYS A 3 -15.60 -5.90 2.38
C LYS A 3 -14.31 -5.83 1.56
N GLN A 4 -13.66 -4.67 1.55
CA GLN A 4 -12.35 -4.49 0.95
C GLN A 4 -11.44 -5.59 1.49
N ASN A 5 -10.83 -6.35 0.59
CA ASN A 5 -10.00 -7.49 0.93
C ASN A 5 -8.72 -6.96 1.59
N ARG A 6 -8.79 -6.76 2.91
CA ARG A 6 -7.81 -6.02 3.73
C ARG A 6 -6.37 -6.55 3.64
N GLY A 7 -6.15 -7.72 3.05
CA GLY A 7 -4.84 -8.35 2.90
C GLY A 7 -4.15 -8.19 1.53
N LEU A 8 -4.79 -7.64 0.50
CA LEU A 8 -4.22 -7.72 -0.87
C LEU A 8 -3.21 -6.61 -1.23
N PHE A 9 -3.26 -5.45 -0.58
CA PHE A 9 -2.42 -4.30 -0.93
C PHE A 9 -1.76 -3.68 0.31
N LEU A 10 -0.66 -2.96 0.13
CA LEU A 10 -0.04 -2.15 1.18
C LEU A 10 -0.95 -0.95 1.55
N PRO A 11 -0.96 -0.49 2.81
CA PRO A 11 -1.68 0.72 3.18
C PRO A 11 -1.05 1.95 2.51
N ALA A 12 -1.88 2.81 1.94
CA ALA A 12 -1.49 4.10 1.36
C ALA A 12 -1.98 5.29 2.21
N THR A 13 -2.78 5.03 3.26
CA THR A 13 -3.34 6.07 4.14
C THR A 13 -3.23 5.72 5.63
N PRO A 14 -3.25 6.73 6.53
CA PRO A 14 -3.27 6.51 7.98
C PRO A 14 -4.49 5.71 8.45
N GLN A 15 -5.66 5.89 7.82
CA GLN A 15 -6.88 5.15 8.17
C GLN A 15 -6.74 3.67 7.84
N GLU A 16 -6.06 3.33 6.74
CA GLU A 16 -5.76 1.95 6.39
C GLU A 16 -4.72 1.32 7.34
N MET A 17 -3.76 2.10 7.84
CA MET A 17 -2.84 1.65 8.90
C MET A 17 -3.60 1.36 10.20
N GLN A 18 -4.45 2.29 10.65
CA GLN A 18 -5.30 2.09 11.84
C GLN A 18 -6.24 0.90 11.68
N ALA A 19 -6.82 0.72 10.49
CA ALA A 19 -7.66 -0.43 10.16
C ALA A 19 -6.92 -1.78 10.27
N ARG A 20 -5.59 -1.78 10.19
CA ARG A 20 -4.69 -2.93 10.39
C ARG A 20 -4.11 -3.00 11.80
N GLY A 21 -4.40 -2.04 12.67
CA GLY A 21 -3.84 -1.94 14.02
C GLY A 21 -2.37 -1.53 14.04
N TRP A 22 -1.90 -0.79 13.02
CA TRP A 22 -0.52 -0.30 12.95
C TRP A 22 -0.43 1.12 13.50
N ASP A 23 0.46 1.32 14.48
CA ASP A 23 0.73 2.63 15.08
C ASP A 23 1.75 3.44 14.25
N TYR A 24 2.66 2.75 13.54
CA TYR A 24 3.68 3.34 12.67
C TYR A 24 4.13 2.36 11.58
N VAL A 25 4.91 2.84 10.62
CA VAL A 25 5.63 2.03 9.62
C VAL A 25 7.12 2.29 9.71
N ASP A 26 7.94 1.25 9.52
CA ASP A 26 9.40 1.38 9.51
C ASP A 26 9.92 2.02 8.22
N VAL A 27 9.20 1.80 7.11
CA VAL A 27 9.59 2.25 5.77
C VAL A 27 8.40 2.86 5.07
N VAL A 28 8.61 4.04 4.46
CA VAL A 28 7.65 4.68 3.56
C VAL A 28 8.25 4.71 2.16
N PHE A 29 7.51 4.16 1.20
CA PHE A 29 7.88 4.31 -0.20
C PHE A 29 7.30 5.61 -0.77
N VAL A 30 8.17 6.47 -1.29
CA VAL A 30 7.80 7.69 -2.01
C VAL A 30 8.25 7.54 -3.45
N THR A 31 7.32 7.68 -4.40
CA THR A 31 7.60 7.59 -5.83
C THR A 31 6.94 8.75 -6.57
N GLY A 32 7.67 9.31 -7.53
CA GLY A 32 7.15 10.30 -8.48
C GLY A 32 6.58 9.67 -9.76
N ASP A 33 6.41 8.35 -9.77
CA ASP A 33 5.85 7.63 -10.90
C ASP A 33 4.38 8.04 -11.11
N ALA A 34 4.16 8.83 -12.17
CA ALA A 34 2.85 9.29 -12.58
C ALA A 34 2.20 8.18 -13.43
N TYR A 35 1.55 7.21 -12.78
CA TYR A 35 0.91 6.11 -13.49
C TYR A 35 -0.17 6.58 -14.44
N VAL A 36 -0.03 6.23 -15.71
CA VAL A 36 -1.21 6.07 -16.58
C VAL A 36 -1.47 4.59 -16.88
N ASP A 37 -0.47 3.70 -17.04
CA ASP A 37 -0.77 2.33 -17.52
C ASP A 37 0.07 1.15 -16.97
N HIS A 38 1.05 1.35 -16.09
CA HIS A 38 1.95 0.24 -15.70
C HIS A 38 2.29 0.27 -14.22
N PRO A 39 1.69 -0.55 -13.32
CA PRO A 39 2.01 -0.48 -11.89
C PRO A 39 3.53 -0.61 -11.68
N SER A 40 4.15 0.22 -10.82
CA SER A 40 5.61 0.13 -10.61
C SER A 40 5.89 -1.27 -10.18
N PHE A 41 6.73 -1.89 -11.01
CA PHE A 41 7.31 -3.16 -10.73
C PHE A 41 7.98 -3.17 -9.35
N ALA A 42 8.64 -2.06 -8.97
CA ALA A 42 9.33 -1.92 -7.70
C ALA A 42 8.40 -2.02 -6.48
N MET A 43 7.34 -1.22 -6.39
CA MET A 43 6.49 -1.20 -5.19
C MET A 43 5.67 -2.48 -5.04
N ALA A 44 5.16 -3.01 -6.16
CA ALA A 44 4.46 -4.28 -6.17
C ALA A 44 5.36 -5.45 -5.74
N LEU A 45 6.64 -5.44 -6.14
CA LEU A 45 7.61 -6.46 -5.71
C LEU A 45 8.04 -6.33 -4.26
N LEU A 46 8.26 -5.11 -3.78
CA LEU A 46 8.71 -4.86 -2.41
C LEU A 46 7.58 -5.10 -1.39
N GLY A 47 6.32 -4.90 -1.79
CA GLY A 47 5.14 -5.08 -0.95
C GLY A 47 4.53 -6.48 -0.92
N ARG A 48 5.08 -7.47 -1.62
CA ARG A 48 4.44 -8.78 -1.86
C ARG A 48 4.61 -9.85 -0.75
N LEU A 49 4.98 -9.47 0.47
CA LEU A 49 5.23 -10.44 1.55
C LEU A 49 3.93 -10.93 2.21
#